data_AF-A0A403MMC0-F1
#
_entry.id   AF-A0A403MMC0-F1
#
_cell.length_a   1.000
_cell.length_b   1.000
_cell.length_c   1.000
_cell.angle_alpha   90.00
_cell.angle_beta   90.00
_cell.angle_gamma   90.00
#
_symmetry.space_group_name_H-M   'P 1'
#
loop_
_entity.id
_entity.type
_entity.pdbx_description
1 polymer ?
#
loop_
_entity_poly.entity_id
_entity_poly.type
_entity_poly.pdbx_seq_one_letter_code
_entity_poly.pdbx_strand_id
1 'polypeptide(L)' 'EVQEAVMRIEAGLSTYEKELAIMGEDYQDIFRQQVRESEERRAAGLPRPVWITETYQQKITESRQSEEDKRAT' A
#
# COMPACT_ATOMS: atom_id res chain seq x y z
N GLU A 1 -8.87 14.55 6.06
CA GLU A 1 -9.08 13.16 6.53
C GLU A 1 -8.16 12.11 5.88
N VAL A 2 -8.37 11.67 4.63
CA VAL A 2 -7.54 10.58 4.02
C VAL A 2 -6.04 10.91 3.96
N GLN A 3 -5.69 12.12 3.51
CA GLN A 3 -4.28 12.55 3.44
C GLN A 3 -3.62 12.64 4.83
N GLU A 4 -4.38 13.00 5.86
CA GLU A 4 -3.85 13.10 7.22
C GLU A 4 -3.59 11.72 7.83
N ALA A 5 -4.47 10.76 7.56
CA ALA A 5 -4.28 9.37 7.99
C ALA A 5 -2.98 8.78 7.39
N VAL A 6 -2.73 9.04 6.10
CA VAL A 6 -1.50 8.63 5.42
C VAL A 6 -0.28 9.28 6.06
N MET A 7 -0.28 10.61 6.26
CA MET A 7 0.84 11.33 6.88
C MET A 7 1.12 10.83 8.30
N ARG A 8 0.09 10.52 9.10
CA ARG A 8 0.26 9.98 10.45
C ARG A 8 0.90 8.59 10.44
N ILE A 9 0.53 7.73 9.48
CA ILE A 9 1.11 6.40 9.34
C ILE A 9 2.56 6.50 8.88
N GLU A 10 2.85 7.33 7.87
CA GLU A 10 4.22 7.53 7.35
C GLU A 10 5.16 8.13 8.41
N ALA A 11 4.67 9.04 9.25
CA ALA A 11 5.41 9.60 10.36
C ALA A 11 5.54 8.66 11.58
N GLY A 12 4.93 7.46 11.54
CA GLY A 12 4.92 6.50 12.65
C GLY A 12 4.06 6.91 13.84
N LEU A 13 3.22 7.93 13.68
CA LEU A 13 2.32 8.45 14.71
C LEU A 13 1.01 7.66 14.81
N SER A 14 0.70 6.85 13.80
CA SER A 14 -0.50 6.02 13.74
C SER A 14 -0.25 4.69 13.02
N THR A 15 -1.26 3.82 13.03
CA THR A 15 -1.26 2.53 12.33
C THR A 15 -2.55 2.39 11.53
N TYR A 16 -2.56 1.51 10.53
CA TYR A 16 -3.79 1.21 9.77
C TYR A 16 -4.95 0.80 10.69
N GLU A 17 -4.67 0.05 11.74
CA GLU A 17 -5.66 -0.36 12.74
C GLU A 17 -6.25 0.83 13.50
N LYS A 18 -5.42 1.79 13.92
CA LYS A 18 -5.89 3.00 14.60
C LYS A 18 -6.73 3.89 13.68
N GLU A 19 -6.31 4.08 12.44
CA GLU A 19 -7.06 4.91 11.49
C GLU A 19 -8.40 4.28 11.09
N LEU A 20 -8.47 2.95 10.94
CA LEU A 20 -9.74 2.26 10.67
C LEU A 20 -10.67 2.28 11.89
N ALA A 21 -10.12 2.14 13.10
CA ALA A 21 -10.91 2.28 14.33
C ALA A 21 -11.55 3.66 14.47
N ILE A 22 -10.88 4.75 14.02
CA ILE A 22 -11.47 6.10 13.98
C ILE A 22 -12.69 6.16 13.05
N MET A 23 -12.67 5.37 11.96
CA MET A 23 -13.79 5.26 11.02
C MET A 23 -14.88 4.28 11.49
N GLY A 24 -14.68 3.61 12.63
CA GLY A 24 -15.60 2.59 13.15
C GLY A 24 -15.48 1.22 12.45
N GLU A 25 -14.41 1.00 11.70
CA GLU A 25 -14.16 -0.21 10.92
C GLU A 25 -13.18 -1.16 11.65
N ASP A 26 -13.39 -2.46 11.51
CA ASP A 26 -12.46 -3.48 12.03
C ASP A 26 -11.36 -3.76 11.00
N TYR A 27 -10.11 -3.47 11.37
CA TYR A 27 -8.94 -3.73 10.54
C TYR A 27 -8.82 -5.18 10.11
N GLN A 28 -9.13 -6.14 10.98
CA GLN A 28 -9.02 -7.55 10.68
C GLN A 28 -10.07 -7.98 9.63
N ASP A 29 -11.27 -7.42 9.68
CA ASP A 29 -12.30 -7.66 8.67
C ASP A 29 -11.91 -7.08 7.30
N ILE A 30 -11.48 -5.82 7.28
CA ILE A 30 -11.02 -5.16 6.06
C ILE A 30 -9.82 -5.90 5.46
N PHE A 31 -8.85 -6.31 6.27
CA PHE A 31 -7.69 -7.06 5.82
C PHE A 31 -8.08 -8.41 5.21
N ARG A 32 -8.95 -9.18 5.89
CA ARG A 32 -9.47 -10.45 5.35
C ARG A 32 -10.17 -10.24 4.00
N GLN A 33 -10.98 -9.20 3.88
CA GLN A 33 -11.66 -8.86 2.64
C GLN A 33 -10.66 -8.52 1.52
N GLN A 34 -9.63 -7.72 1.81
CA GLN A 34 -8.58 -7.37 0.84
C GLN A 34 -7.80 -8.60 0.33
N VAL A 35 -7.48 -9.55 1.22
CA VAL A 35 -6.82 -10.80 0.85
C VAL A 35 -7.73 -11.62 -0.08
N ARG A 36 -8.99 -11.83 0.31
CA ARG A 36 -9.95 -12.61 -0.48
C ARG A 36 -10.14 -12.01 -1.88
N GLU A 37 -10.34 -10.71 -1.97
CA GLU A 37 -10.49 -10.03 -3.27
C GLU A 37 -9.23 -10.10 -4.14
N SER A 38 -8.05 -10.09 -3.52
CA SER A 38 -6.78 -10.22 -4.24
C SER A 38 -6.64 -11.62 -4.85
N GLU A 39 -7.05 -12.65 -4.12
CA GLU A 39 -7.09 -14.03 -4.60
C GLU A 39 -8.13 -14.23 -5.70
N GLU A 40 -9.34 -13.70 -5.52
CA GLU A 40 -10.41 -13.75 -6.53
C GLU A 40 -9.98 -13.06 -7.84
N ARG A 41 -9.37 -11.88 -7.76
CA ARG A 41 -8.81 -11.19 -8.94
C ARG A 41 -7.74 -12.02 -9.63
N ARG A 42 -6.84 -12.64 -8.86
CA ARG A 42 -5.79 -13.52 -9.40
C ARG A 42 -6.39 -14.73 -10.11
N ALA A 43 -7.41 -15.37 -9.54
CA ALA A 43 -8.10 -16.51 -10.13
C ALA A 43 -8.86 -16.11 -11.42
N ALA A 44 -9.43 -14.90 -11.45
CA ALA A 44 -10.12 -14.35 -12.61
C ALA A 44 -9.18 -13.82 -13.72
N GLY A 45 -7.86 -13.87 -13.53
CA GLY A 45 -6.89 -13.30 -14.48
C GLY A 45 -6.93 -11.77 -14.56
N LEU A 46 -7.53 -11.11 -13.56
CA LEU A 46 -7.62 -9.66 -13.49
C LEU A 46 -6.28 -9.07 -13.01
N PRO A 47 -5.95 -7.84 -13.45
CA PRO A 47 -4.77 -7.15 -12.96
C PRO A 47 -4.87 -6.93 -11.44
N ARG A 48 -3.70 -6.88 -10.79
CA ARG A 48 -3.63 -6.61 -9.34
C ARG A 48 -4.26 -5.25 -9.02
N PRO A 49 -4.80 -5.08 -7.79
CA PRO A 49 -5.27 -3.78 -7.33
C PRO A 49 -4.23 -2.66 -7.54
N VAL A 50 -4.70 -1.47 -7.87
CA VAL A 50 -3.86 -0.30 -8.19
C VAL A 50 -2.91 0.05 -7.05
N TRP A 51 -3.38 -0.03 -5.79
CA TRP A 51 -2.55 0.22 -4.60
C TRP A 51 -1.35 -0.74 -4.46
N ILE A 52 -1.45 -1.97 -4.98
CA ILE A 52 -0.33 -2.93 -5.05
C ILE A 52 0.60 -2.61 -6.23
N THR A 53 0.06 -2.04 -7.29
CA THR A 53 0.79 -1.78 -8.53
C THR A 53 1.66 -0.53 -8.41
N GLU A 54 1.15 0.51 -7.74
CA GLU A 54 1.84 1.77 -7.50
C GLU A 54 3.09 1.60 -6.63
N THR A 55 2.99 0.83 -5.53
CA THR A 55 4.13 0.51 -4.67
C THR A 55 5.23 -0.28 -5.40
N TYR A 56 4.86 -1.11 -6.38
CA TYR A 56 5.83 -1.84 -7.19
C TYR A 56 6.52 -0.94 -8.24
N GLN A 57 5.77 -0.06 -8.89
CA GLN A 57 6.33 0.89 -9.86
C GLN A 57 7.23 1.94 -9.20
N GLN A 58 6.87 2.44 -8.02
CA GLN A 58 7.72 3.32 -7.21
C GLN A 58 9.03 2.61 -6.85
N LYS A 59 8.97 1.39 -6.30
CA LYS A 59 10.19 0.62 -5.98
C LYS A 59 11.08 0.35 -7.19
N ILE A 60 10.50 0.08 -8.36
CA ILE A 60 11.29 -0.09 -9.60
C ILE A 60 11.97 1.22 -9.99
N THR A 61 11.27 2.34 -9.89
CA THR A 61 11.78 3.66 -10.26
C THR A 61 12.88 4.10 -9.30
N GLU A 62 12.65 3.97 -7.99
CA GLU A 62 13.63 4.24 -6.93
C GLU A 62 14.88 3.36 -7.06
N SER A 63 14.70 2.07 -7.36
CA SER A 63 15.83 1.15 -7.58
C SER A 63 16.65 1.55 -8.81
N ARG A 64 16.00 2.02 -9.88
CA ARG A 64 16.68 2.50 -11.09
C ARG A 64 17.46 3.79 -10.84
N GLN A 65 16.88 4.75 -10.12
CA GLN A 65 17.56 5.98 -9.72
C GLN A 65 18.76 5.71 -8.80
N SER A 66 18.61 4.80 -7.82
CA SER A 66 19.71 4.39 -6.94
C SER A 66 20.90 3.79 -7.70
N GLU A 67 20.66 3.04 -8.78
CA GLU A 67 21.72 2.47 -9.61
C GLU A 67 22.38 3.50 -10.53
N GLU A 68 21.64 4.51 -10.99
CA GLU A 68 22.19 5.62 -11.78
C GLU A 68 23.07 6.55 -10.93
N ASP A 69 22.65 6.88 -9.71
CA ASP A 69 23.43 7.73 -8.79
C ASP A 69 24.77 7.09 -8.39
N LYS A 70 24.79 5.76 -8.21
CA LYS A 70 26.02 4.99 -7.94
C LYS A 70 26.98 4.94 -9.14
N ARG A 71 26.48 5.08 -10.37
CA ARG A 71 27.32 5.10 -11.59
C ARG A 71 27.86 6.48 -11.92
N ALA A 72 27.24 7.53 -11.36
CA ALA A 72 27.62 8.93 -11.57
C ALA A 72 28.65 9.46 -10.53
N THR A 73 29.06 8.64 -9.56
CA THR A 73 30.11 8.92 -8.56
C THR A 73 31.38 8.12 -8.86
#